data_AF-A0A9E8MTT9-F1
#
_entry.id   AF-A0A9E8MTT9-F1
#
_cell.length_a   1.000
_cell.length_b   1.000
_cell.length_c   1.000
_cell.angle_alpha   90.00
_cell.angle_beta   90.00
_cell.angle_gamma   90.00
#
_symmetry.space_group_name_H-M   'P 1'
#
loop_
_entity.id
_entity.type
_entity.pdbx_description
1 polymer ?
#
loop_
_entity_poly.entity_id
_entity_poly.type
_entity_poly.pdbx_seq_one_letter_code
_entity_poly.pdbx_strand_id
1 'polypeptide(L)'
;MNRIITFLVMLMSITAVTAQAPSSRISYQAVVRDATNVALANTNVGLEITISQNSGTGPSVYSETQNTTTNINGIISIVIGNAMGFDTIDWTAGPYFITLGIDTSGGTNYTLSSVNQLLSVPYALHSLTADVAETADYASLTNTPVIITAEQSTKIDFITITAPVDVDQLQTDVITNTAKVSFPGFGTVPGTALEGDDVIWTKVVDDVFYNQGSVGIGVDETSSFGGATLHVAGPVLFDGVPATTVPGSLYYDNTGNGSFHYIDNTNTDVTLNAGAVTYNSGLWTTENGDATISTDVVMTVNLGVGSDASAGMDYGFSSLIIKENNTRILFDDSDDPSGTQPANDWQIEANASANGGTSHFAILDVTAGTTPFKILAGAPDHSLFIAETGNIGMGTNSPGNTLEVVGSIKATSFIGDGAGITGLTTGTGGLSNIDDTLIAADSNGDGTGEIAFQTQNTTRMTITNTGAVGIGTVAPVVALEVVGAVKANNMTLSGKANVQLLLISPSIETSATAFPTTYDVSDKSFITLNGDVVSTIQAFNGGVTGQEVTITALTSDITIVHNAATASQNFQLLGNTSIVLTANSSARFMFDGTNWYCIGLNN
;
A
#
# COMPACT_ATOMS: atom_id res chain seq x y z
N MET A 1 39.52 20.20 -138.31
CA MET A 1 39.54 21.69 -138.39
C MET A 1 38.31 22.36 -137.78
N ASN A 2 37.31 21.56 -137.39
CA ASN A 2 36.03 21.94 -136.79
C ASN A 2 36.04 22.37 -135.30
N ARG A 3 37.16 22.79 -134.68
CA ARG A 3 37.15 23.11 -133.22
C ARG A 3 37.98 24.32 -132.78
N ILE A 4 38.93 24.79 -133.60
CA ILE A 4 39.58 26.12 -133.42
C ILE A 4 38.75 27.21 -134.13
N ILE A 5 38.11 26.87 -135.25
CA ILE A 5 37.13 27.68 -135.99
C ILE A 5 35.88 28.00 -135.15
N THR A 6 35.55 27.15 -134.16
CA THR A 6 34.43 27.37 -133.22
C THR A 6 34.82 28.26 -132.03
N PHE A 7 36.12 28.43 -131.75
CA PHE A 7 36.60 29.16 -130.57
C PHE A 7 37.00 30.61 -130.87
N LEU A 8 37.52 30.94 -132.07
CA LEU A 8 37.84 32.34 -132.40
C LEU A 8 36.62 33.14 -132.86
N VAL A 9 35.66 32.48 -133.54
CA VAL A 9 34.35 33.07 -133.87
C VAL A 9 33.55 33.35 -132.59
N MET A 10 33.81 32.60 -131.52
CA MET A 10 33.24 32.81 -130.17
C MET A 10 33.94 33.90 -129.35
N LEU A 11 35.13 34.35 -129.76
CA LEU A 11 35.90 35.41 -129.08
C LEU A 11 35.84 36.75 -129.82
N MET A 12 35.46 36.77 -131.10
CA MET A 12 34.95 38.00 -131.74
C MET A 12 33.49 38.31 -131.37
N SER A 13 32.77 37.40 -130.71
CA SER A 13 31.35 37.57 -130.36
C SER A 13 31.06 38.25 -129.01
N ILE A 14 32.05 38.89 -128.38
CA ILE A 14 31.84 39.72 -127.19
C ILE A 14 31.90 41.21 -127.59
N THR A 15 30.85 41.68 -128.26
CA THR A 15 30.58 43.11 -128.47
C THR A 15 29.11 43.41 -128.15
N ALA A 16 28.89 44.51 -127.43
CA ALA A 16 27.62 45.19 -127.13
C ALA A 16 26.88 44.80 -125.83
N VAL A 17 26.72 45.78 -124.93
CA VAL A 17 25.43 46.08 -124.27
C VAL A 17 25.33 47.60 -124.02
N THR A 18 24.37 48.25 -124.66
CA THR A 18 23.64 49.38 -124.08
C THR A 18 22.17 49.00 -124.17
N ALA A 19 21.52 48.80 -123.03
CA ALA A 19 20.10 48.48 -122.96
C ALA A 19 19.28 49.67 -123.50
N GLN A 20 18.40 49.43 -124.48
CA GLN A 20 17.37 50.39 -124.84
C GLN A 20 16.15 50.09 -123.96
N ALA A 21 15.80 51.03 -123.08
CA ALA A 21 14.53 51.01 -122.38
C ALA A 21 13.39 51.03 -123.42
N PRO A 22 12.27 50.32 -123.19
CA PRO A 22 11.15 50.36 -124.11
C PRO A 22 10.59 51.78 -124.11
N SER A 23 10.92 52.56 -125.14
CA SER A 23 10.38 53.90 -125.33
C SER A 23 8.87 53.82 -125.54
N SER A 24 8.09 54.53 -124.73
CA SER A 24 6.62 54.55 -124.76
C SER A 24 6.17 55.15 -126.09
N ARG A 25 5.81 54.30 -127.06
CA ARG A 25 5.45 54.72 -128.41
C ARG A 25 4.26 53.92 -128.90
N ILE A 26 3.46 54.52 -129.78
CA ILE A 26 2.27 53.87 -130.36
C ILE A 26 2.52 53.62 -131.85
N SER A 27 2.31 52.38 -132.31
CA SER A 27 2.30 52.08 -133.74
C SER A 27 0.92 52.40 -134.33
N TYR A 28 0.88 53.13 -135.44
CA TYR A 28 -0.37 53.55 -136.09
C TYR A 28 -0.32 53.35 -137.60
N GLN A 29 -1.42 52.87 -138.18
CA GLN A 29 -1.56 52.66 -139.62
C GLN A 29 -2.85 53.28 -140.14
N ALA A 30 -2.77 53.88 -141.33
CA ALA A 30 -3.93 54.48 -142.00
C ALA A 30 -3.81 54.32 -143.52
N VAL A 31 -4.95 54.31 -144.20
CA VAL A 31 -5.03 54.27 -145.67
C VAL A 31 -5.37 55.67 -146.16
N VAL A 32 -4.55 56.24 -147.03
CA VAL A 32 -4.70 57.58 -147.58
C VAL A 32 -5.29 57.51 -148.99
N ARG A 33 -6.38 58.26 -149.20
CA ARG A 33 -7.11 58.33 -150.47
C ARG A 33 -7.30 59.79 -150.88
N ASP A 34 -7.35 60.06 -152.18
CA ASP A 34 -7.65 61.39 -152.70
C ASP A 34 -9.16 61.71 -152.66
N ALA A 35 -9.53 62.93 -153.07
CA ALA A 35 -10.92 63.39 -153.07
C ALA A 35 -11.85 62.61 -154.02
N THR A 36 -11.30 61.79 -154.91
CA THR A 36 -12.04 60.87 -155.78
C THR A 36 -12.10 59.44 -155.22
N ASN A 37 -11.62 59.25 -153.98
CA ASN A 37 -11.60 58.01 -153.21
C ASN A 37 -10.63 56.93 -153.74
N VAL A 38 -9.67 57.33 -154.57
CA VAL A 38 -8.60 56.46 -155.07
C VAL A 38 -7.43 56.50 -154.08
N ALA A 39 -6.85 55.34 -153.79
CA ALA A 39 -5.70 55.24 -152.89
C ALA A 39 -4.48 55.94 -153.50
N LEU A 40 -3.87 56.85 -152.74
CA LEU A 40 -2.67 57.56 -153.16
C LEU A 40 -1.47 56.65 -152.98
N ALA A 41 -1.10 55.90 -154.01
CA ALA A 41 -0.05 54.88 -153.95
C ALA A 41 1.35 55.47 -154.20
N ASN A 42 2.34 55.08 -153.38
CA ASN A 42 3.75 55.48 -153.51
C ASN A 42 3.95 57.01 -153.56
N THR A 43 3.10 57.75 -152.87
CA THR A 43 3.11 59.21 -152.86
C THR A 43 3.64 59.71 -151.53
N ASN A 44 4.49 60.73 -151.56
CA ASN A 44 4.94 61.41 -150.36
C ASN A 44 3.83 62.30 -149.82
N VAL A 45 3.44 62.08 -148.57
CA VAL A 45 2.38 62.82 -147.88
C VAL A 45 2.91 63.43 -146.59
N GLY A 46 2.42 64.61 -146.25
CA GLY A 46 2.68 65.28 -144.99
C GLY A 46 1.59 64.94 -143.99
N LEU A 47 1.97 64.71 -142.73
CA LEU A 47 1.07 64.29 -141.66
C LEU A 47 1.21 65.21 -140.46
N GLU A 48 0.08 65.47 -139.80
CA GLU A 48 -0.02 66.10 -138.49
C GLU A 48 -0.81 65.18 -137.57
N ILE A 49 -0.19 64.70 -136.50
CA ILE A 49 -0.78 63.80 -135.51
C ILE A 49 -0.99 64.57 -134.23
N THR A 50 -2.20 64.53 -133.69
CA THR A 50 -2.55 65.18 -132.42
C THR A 50 -3.29 64.22 -131.51
N ILE A 51 -2.91 64.16 -130.23
CA ILE A 51 -3.63 63.43 -129.18
C ILE A 51 -4.36 64.43 -128.30
N SER A 52 -5.67 64.23 -128.15
CA SER A 52 -6.57 65.06 -127.36
C SER A 52 -7.19 64.28 -126.20
N GLN A 53 -7.37 64.93 -125.05
CA GLN A 53 -7.96 64.31 -123.85
C GLN A 53 -9.48 64.54 -123.78
N ASN A 54 -10.20 63.58 -123.21
CA ASN A 54 -11.66 63.54 -122.99
C ASN A 54 -12.55 63.44 -124.25
N SER A 55 -12.19 64.08 -125.36
CA SER A 55 -12.90 63.97 -126.64
C SER A 55 -12.00 64.27 -127.84
N GLY A 56 -12.46 63.91 -129.06
CA GLY A 56 -11.72 64.12 -130.31
C GLY A 56 -11.38 65.58 -130.63
N THR A 57 -12.16 66.54 -130.14
CA THR A 57 -11.92 67.99 -130.26
C THR A 57 -11.46 68.63 -128.94
N GLY A 58 -11.13 67.81 -127.94
CA GLY A 58 -10.64 68.25 -126.64
C GLY A 58 -9.23 68.86 -126.70
N PRO A 59 -8.71 69.35 -125.56
CA PRO A 59 -7.39 69.96 -125.51
C PRO A 59 -6.31 68.97 -125.99
N SER A 60 -5.47 69.43 -126.91
CA SER A 60 -4.31 68.68 -127.39
C SER A 60 -3.29 68.56 -126.26
N VAL A 61 -3.03 67.32 -125.83
CA VAL A 61 -1.97 67.01 -124.85
C VAL A 61 -0.65 66.66 -125.54
N TYR A 62 -0.71 66.32 -126.84
CA TYR A 62 0.49 66.01 -127.62
C TYR A 62 0.22 66.25 -129.11
N SER A 63 1.19 66.81 -129.83
CA SER A 63 1.10 66.98 -131.28
C SER A 63 2.48 66.82 -131.93
N GLU A 64 2.53 66.20 -133.10
CA GLU A 64 3.73 66.03 -133.90
C GLU A 64 3.42 66.00 -135.39
N THR A 65 4.35 66.48 -136.21
CA THR A 65 4.25 66.41 -137.68
C THR A 65 5.27 65.43 -138.23
N GLN A 66 4.88 64.64 -139.24
CA GLN A 66 5.76 63.68 -139.89
C GLN A 66 5.55 63.70 -141.42
N ASN A 67 6.59 63.39 -142.19
CA ASN A 67 6.46 63.16 -143.64
C ASN A 67 6.73 61.68 -143.91
N THR A 68 5.88 61.04 -144.72
CA THR A 68 6.04 59.63 -145.06
C THR A 68 5.49 59.35 -146.46
N THR A 69 5.97 58.28 -147.07
CA THR A 69 5.46 57.79 -148.36
C THR A 69 4.47 56.67 -148.12
N THR A 70 3.28 56.79 -148.71
CA THR A 70 2.32 55.68 -148.76
C THR A 70 2.91 54.50 -149.53
N ASN A 71 2.52 53.27 -149.19
CA ASN A 71 2.89 52.11 -149.98
C ASN A 71 2.01 51.96 -151.23
N ILE A 72 2.20 50.89 -152.01
CA ILE A 72 1.45 50.66 -153.25
C ILE A 72 -0.07 50.54 -153.07
N ASN A 73 -0.54 50.30 -151.85
CA ASN A 73 -1.96 50.24 -151.51
C ASN A 73 -2.47 51.54 -150.85
N GLY A 74 -1.67 52.59 -150.84
CA GLY A 74 -1.99 53.87 -150.20
C GLY A 74 -1.88 53.87 -148.67
N ILE A 75 -1.24 52.86 -148.07
CA ILE A 75 -1.15 52.75 -146.61
C ILE A 75 0.09 53.46 -146.10
N ILE A 76 -0.07 54.23 -145.03
CA ILE A 76 1.01 54.76 -144.20
C ILE A 76 1.13 53.92 -142.93
N SER A 77 2.37 53.65 -142.52
CA SER A 77 2.69 53.02 -141.24
C SER A 77 3.68 53.91 -140.52
N ILE A 78 3.25 54.46 -139.38
CA ILE A 78 4.02 55.43 -138.61
C ILE A 78 4.08 55.01 -137.15
N VAL A 79 5.08 55.53 -136.45
CA VAL A 79 5.21 55.40 -135.00
C VAL A 79 5.03 56.78 -134.40
N ILE A 80 4.09 56.87 -133.47
CA ILE A 80 3.69 58.10 -132.80
C ILE A 80 4.40 58.18 -131.45
N GLY A 81 4.89 59.39 -131.12
CA GLY A 81 5.72 59.62 -129.94
C GLY A 81 7.20 59.78 -130.30
N ASN A 82 7.50 60.37 -131.46
CA ASN A 82 8.87 60.74 -131.85
C ASN A 82 9.22 62.16 -131.42
N ALA A 83 8.24 63.05 -131.31
CA ALA A 83 8.45 64.38 -130.73
C ALA A 83 8.52 64.33 -129.20
N MET A 84 9.14 65.37 -128.62
CA MET A 84 9.23 65.50 -127.16
C MET A 84 7.84 65.72 -126.54
N GLY A 85 7.61 65.17 -125.34
CA GLY A 85 6.37 65.35 -124.57
C GLY A 85 5.44 64.13 -124.55
N PHE A 86 5.78 63.03 -125.22
CA PHE A 86 4.95 61.83 -125.23
C PHE A 86 5.01 61.05 -123.89
N ASP A 87 6.19 60.93 -123.28
CA ASP A 87 6.39 60.19 -122.01
C ASP A 87 5.81 60.91 -120.77
N THR A 88 5.38 62.17 -120.92
CA THR A 88 4.79 62.97 -119.83
C THR A 88 3.27 62.90 -119.77
N ILE A 89 2.63 62.15 -120.67
CA ILE A 89 1.17 61.96 -120.68
C ILE A 89 0.77 61.06 -119.50
N ASP A 90 -0.13 61.53 -118.63
CA ASP A 90 -0.69 60.72 -117.55
C ASP A 90 -1.80 59.79 -118.07
N TRP A 91 -1.43 58.56 -118.41
CA TRP A 91 -2.35 57.57 -118.96
C TRP A 91 -3.44 57.09 -117.98
N THR A 92 -3.33 57.39 -116.67
CA THR A 92 -4.36 57.02 -115.68
C THR A 92 -5.60 57.91 -115.73
N ALA A 93 -5.48 59.11 -116.32
CA ALA A 93 -6.54 60.11 -116.43
C ALA A 93 -7.35 60.04 -117.74
N GLY A 94 -7.37 58.87 -118.41
CA GLY A 94 -8.11 58.65 -119.67
C GLY A 94 -9.62 58.95 -119.56
N PRO A 95 -10.32 59.18 -120.69
CA PRO A 95 -10.01 58.70 -122.04
C PRO A 95 -9.24 59.68 -122.96
N TYR A 96 -8.53 59.13 -123.96
CA TYR A 96 -7.75 59.88 -124.96
C TYR A 96 -8.15 59.54 -126.40
N PHE A 97 -8.00 60.51 -127.32
CA PHE A 97 -8.35 60.42 -128.74
C PHE A 97 -7.16 60.85 -129.61
N ILE A 98 -7.06 60.28 -130.81
CA ILE A 98 -6.04 60.59 -131.82
C ILE A 98 -6.68 61.20 -133.07
N THR A 99 -6.13 62.32 -133.51
CA THR A 99 -6.48 63.04 -134.75
C THR A 99 -5.30 63.00 -135.72
N LEU A 100 -5.56 62.67 -136.98
CA LEU A 100 -4.56 62.63 -138.06
C LEU A 100 -4.98 63.55 -139.20
N GLY A 101 -4.23 64.63 -139.43
CA GLY A 101 -4.32 65.53 -140.58
C GLY A 101 -3.32 65.15 -141.68
N ILE A 102 -3.71 65.28 -142.95
CA ILE A 102 -2.92 64.83 -144.11
C ILE A 102 -2.90 65.89 -145.22
N ASP A 103 -1.69 66.18 -145.73
CA ASP A 103 -1.42 66.92 -146.96
C ASP A 103 -0.93 65.95 -148.04
N THR A 104 -1.73 65.80 -149.09
CA THR A 104 -1.51 64.82 -150.17
C THR A 104 -0.37 65.21 -151.11
N SER A 105 0.15 66.44 -151.00
CA SER A 105 1.29 66.93 -151.78
C SER A 105 2.62 66.89 -151.01
N GLY A 106 2.60 66.46 -149.74
CA GLY A 106 3.81 66.38 -148.91
C GLY A 106 4.19 67.69 -148.22
N GLY A 107 3.32 68.71 -148.27
CA GLY A 107 3.48 69.99 -147.61
C GLY A 107 2.85 70.02 -146.21
N THR A 108 2.51 71.23 -145.74
CA THR A 108 1.93 71.50 -144.42
C THR A 108 0.48 72.00 -144.48
N ASN A 109 -0.20 71.87 -145.63
CA ASN A 109 -1.60 72.26 -145.77
C ASN A 109 -2.50 71.02 -145.63
N TYR A 110 -2.76 70.64 -144.38
CA TYR A 110 -3.49 69.44 -144.03
C TYR A 110 -4.99 69.59 -144.32
N THR A 111 -5.46 68.97 -145.41
CA THR A 111 -6.83 69.13 -145.92
C THR A 111 -7.72 67.90 -145.72
N LEU A 112 -7.14 66.73 -145.47
CA LEU A 112 -7.84 65.51 -145.05
C LEU A 112 -7.61 65.26 -143.55
N SER A 113 -8.65 64.93 -142.77
CA SER A 113 -8.52 64.65 -141.32
C SER A 113 -9.42 63.52 -140.82
N SER A 114 -8.95 62.75 -139.82
CA SER A 114 -9.69 61.66 -139.15
C SER A 114 -9.43 61.63 -137.64
N VAL A 115 -10.42 61.19 -136.83
CA VAL A 115 -10.36 61.16 -135.35
C VAL A 115 -10.85 59.82 -134.79
N ASN A 116 -10.12 59.20 -133.84
CA ASN A 116 -10.47 57.92 -133.18
C ASN A 116 -10.11 57.89 -131.68
N GLN A 117 -10.77 57.05 -130.85
CA GLN A 117 -10.44 56.90 -129.41
C GLN A 117 -9.37 55.81 -129.17
N LEU A 118 -8.51 55.98 -128.15
CA LEU A 118 -7.58 54.97 -127.64
C LEU A 118 -8.21 54.15 -126.50
N LEU A 119 -8.07 52.81 -126.53
CA LEU A 119 -8.60 51.87 -125.54
C LEU A 119 -7.48 51.05 -124.88
N SER A 120 -7.59 50.77 -123.58
CA SER A 120 -6.59 50.02 -122.80
C SER A 120 -6.60 48.51 -123.08
N VAL A 121 -5.42 47.87 -123.00
CA VAL A 121 -5.23 46.42 -123.20
C VAL A 121 -5.09 45.65 -121.88
N PRO A 122 -5.52 44.36 -121.79
CA PRO A 122 -5.60 43.60 -120.53
C PRO A 122 -4.30 43.47 -119.71
N TYR A 123 -3.14 43.48 -120.37
CA TYR A 123 -1.83 43.37 -119.70
C TYR A 123 -1.51 44.59 -118.82
N ALA A 124 -2.03 45.77 -119.14
CA ALA A 124 -1.82 46.98 -118.33
C ALA A 124 -2.61 46.96 -117.01
N LEU A 125 -3.70 46.19 -116.90
CA LEU A 125 -4.56 46.16 -115.70
C LEU A 125 -3.98 45.28 -114.57
N HIS A 126 -3.20 44.25 -114.91
CA HIS A 126 -2.69 43.26 -113.95
C HIS A 126 -1.39 43.70 -113.24
N SER A 127 -0.76 44.79 -113.69
CA SER A 127 0.45 45.36 -113.06
C SER A 127 0.17 46.15 -111.77
N LEU A 128 -1.09 46.47 -111.47
CA LEU A 128 -1.46 47.22 -110.25
C LEU A 128 -1.49 46.34 -108.99
N THR A 129 -1.65 45.03 -109.13
CA THR A 129 -1.89 44.11 -108.00
C THR A 129 -0.60 43.62 -107.32
N ALA A 130 0.58 43.82 -107.94
CA ALA A 130 1.85 43.34 -107.43
C ALA A 130 2.52 44.27 -106.38
N ASP A 131 1.99 45.49 -106.19
CA ASP A 131 2.56 46.52 -105.31
C ASP A 131 2.05 46.45 -103.84
N VAL A 132 1.06 45.60 -103.55
CA VAL A 132 0.38 45.59 -102.23
C VAL A 132 1.01 44.60 -101.22
N ALA A 133 1.97 43.77 -101.64
CA ALA A 133 2.58 42.75 -100.77
C ALA A 133 3.66 43.28 -99.81
N GLU A 134 4.14 44.52 -99.98
CA GLU A 134 5.26 45.08 -99.21
C GLU A 134 4.84 45.89 -97.96
N THR A 135 3.54 45.97 -97.61
CA THR A 135 3.04 46.84 -96.52
C THR A 135 2.16 46.17 -95.44
N ALA A 136 2.20 44.85 -95.27
CA ALA A 136 1.36 44.17 -94.27
C ALA A 136 1.80 44.43 -92.80
N ASP A 137 0.94 45.10 -92.03
CA ASP A 137 1.08 45.41 -90.58
C ASP A 137 0.75 44.20 -89.68
N TYR A 138 1.60 43.96 -88.68
CA TYR A 138 1.53 42.89 -87.68
C TYR A 138 0.19 42.84 -86.92
N ALA A 139 -0.51 43.98 -86.78
CA ALA A 139 -1.80 44.08 -86.08
C ALA A 139 -3.02 43.49 -86.84
N SER A 140 -2.84 43.01 -88.08
CA SER A 140 -3.93 42.49 -88.91
C SER A 140 -4.14 40.96 -88.86
N LEU A 141 -3.35 40.24 -88.04
CA LEU A 141 -3.45 38.79 -87.88
C LEU A 141 -4.46 38.40 -86.78
N THR A 142 -5.39 37.50 -87.10
CA THR A 142 -6.53 37.13 -86.23
C THR A 142 -6.24 36.02 -85.20
N ASN A 143 -4.98 35.62 -84.97
CA ASN A 143 -4.65 34.58 -83.98
C ASN A 143 -3.20 34.67 -83.44
N THR A 144 -2.85 35.77 -82.77
CA THR A 144 -1.53 35.96 -82.12
C THR A 144 -1.61 35.91 -80.58
N PRO A 145 -0.61 35.32 -79.87
CA PRO A 145 -0.64 35.18 -78.40
C PRO A 145 -0.55 36.52 -77.64
N VAL A 146 -1.25 36.61 -76.51
CA VAL A 146 -1.43 37.81 -75.67
C VAL A 146 -0.16 38.15 -74.86
N ILE A 147 0.14 39.45 -74.80
CA ILE A 147 1.25 40.07 -74.08
C ILE A 147 1.13 39.86 -72.55
N ILE A 148 2.24 39.49 -71.89
CA ILE A 148 2.39 39.40 -70.43
C ILE A 148 2.58 40.81 -69.85
N THR A 149 1.81 41.20 -68.82
CA THR A 149 1.93 42.54 -68.20
C THR A 149 3.20 42.65 -67.33
N ALA A 150 3.67 43.86 -67.03
CA ALA A 150 4.87 44.07 -66.21
C ALA A 150 4.76 43.45 -64.79
N GLU A 151 3.56 43.43 -64.19
CA GLU A 151 3.30 42.71 -62.93
C GLU A 151 3.38 41.19 -63.07
N GLN A 152 2.98 40.65 -64.22
CA GLN A 152 3.08 39.22 -64.51
C GLN A 152 4.53 38.81 -64.83
N SER A 153 5.30 39.68 -65.49
CA SER A 153 6.74 39.49 -65.72
C SER A 153 7.52 39.37 -64.40
N THR A 154 7.21 40.19 -63.39
CA THR A 154 7.85 40.09 -62.07
C THR A 154 7.55 38.79 -61.32
N LYS A 155 6.46 38.08 -61.67
CA LYS A 155 6.15 36.75 -61.11
C LYS A 155 6.85 35.61 -61.88
N ILE A 156 7.26 35.85 -63.12
CA ILE A 156 7.97 34.88 -63.97
C ILE A 156 9.48 34.91 -63.71
N ASP A 157 10.03 36.03 -63.20
CA ASP A 157 11.46 36.18 -62.87
C ASP A 157 11.98 35.19 -61.79
N PHE A 158 11.06 34.54 -61.06
CA PHE A 158 11.36 33.50 -60.07
C PHE A 158 11.26 32.07 -60.61
N ILE A 159 10.86 31.87 -61.87
CA ILE A 159 10.70 30.53 -62.45
C ILE A 159 11.85 30.26 -63.42
N THR A 160 12.87 29.52 -62.95
CA THR A 160 13.87 28.95 -63.86
C THR A 160 13.26 27.71 -64.54
N ILE A 161 12.85 27.85 -65.80
CA ILE A 161 12.34 26.73 -66.60
C ILE A 161 13.53 25.95 -67.18
N THR A 162 13.94 24.87 -66.52
CA THR A 162 15.06 24.01 -66.95
C THR A 162 14.66 22.91 -67.95
N ALA A 163 13.38 22.78 -68.29
CA ALA A 163 12.83 21.82 -69.26
C ALA A 163 11.49 22.31 -69.84
N PRO A 164 11.02 21.82 -71.01
CA PRO A 164 9.72 22.21 -71.58
C PRO A 164 8.57 21.98 -70.60
N VAL A 165 7.75 23.01 -70.38
CA VAL A 165 6.60 22.97 -69.49
C VAL A 165 5.33 22.86 -70.32
N ASP A 166 4.56 21.82 -70.08
CA ASP A 166 3.22 21.64 -70.65
C ASP A 166 2.23 22.52 -69.88
N VAL A 167 1.73 23.57 -70.54
CA VAL A 167 0.87 24.59 -69.92
C VAL A 167 -0.55 24.04 -69.65
N ASP A 168 -1.00 23.07 -70.43
CA ASP A 168 -2.30 22.43 -70.25
C ASP A 168 -2.28 21.46 -69.05
N GLN A 169 -1.16 20.74 -68.87
CA GLN A 169 -0.93 19.95 -67.66
C GLN A 169 -0.81 20.87 -66.43
N LEU A 170 -0.13 22.00 -66.54
CA LEU A 170 0.03 22.95 -65.43
C LEU A 170 -1.30 23.59 -65.04
N GLN A 171 -2.18 23.86 -66.00
CA GLN A 171 -3.55 24.30 -65.73
C GLN A 171 -4.39 23.19 -65.07
N THR A 172 -4.22 21.93 -65.48
CA THR A 172 -4.89 20.77 -64.87
C THR A 172 -4.40 20.54 -63.43
N ASP A 173 -3.11 20.71 -63.18
CA ASP A 173 -2.51 20.61 -61.85
C ASP A 173 -2.95 21.78 -60.97
N VAL A 174 -3.02 23.01 -61.50
CA VAL A 174 -3.55 24.18 -60.79
C VAL A 174 -5.03 24.01 -60.47
N ILE A 175 -5.85 23.50 -61.38
CA ILE A 175 -7.27 23.21 -61.10
C ILE A 175 -7.39 22.14 -60.03
N THR A 176 -6.57 21.09 -60.08
CA THR A 176 -6.52 20.01 -59.09
C THR A 176 -6.05 20.52 -57.73
N ASN A 177 -5.07 21.44 -57.68
CA ASN A 177 -4.55 22.02 -56.45
C ASN A 177 -5.46 23.13 -55.88
N THR A 178 -6.20 23.84 -56.74
CA THR A 178 -7.21 24.85 -56.33
C THR A 178 -8.50 24.18 -55.86
N ALA A 179 -8.80 22.97 -56.36
CA ALA A 179 -9.89 22.13 -55.86
C ALA A 179 -9.54 21.43 -54.53
N LYS A 180 -8.27 21.46 -54.08
CA LYS A 180 -7.93 21.09 -52.71
C LYS A 180 -8.37 22.20 -51.77
N VAL A 181 -9.39 21.92 -50.95
CA VAL A 181 -9.85 22.82 -49.88
C VAL A 181 -8.91 22.84 -48.67
N SER A 182 -7.81 22.08 -48.69
CA SER A 182 -6.76 22.11 -47.68
C SER A 182 -5.38 21.75 -48.27
N PHE A 183 -4.35 22.49 -47.85
CA PHE A 183 -2.98 21.95 -47.82
C PHE A 183 -2.88 21.01 -46.61
N PRO A 184 -2.09 19.91 -46.65
CA PRO A 184 -1.83 19.13 -45.46
C PRO A 184 -1.08 20.03 -44.46
N GLY A 185 -1.79 20.53 -43.44
CA GLY A 185 -1.18 21.00 -42.20
C GLY A 185 -1.28 22.48 -41.81
N PHE A 186 -1.79 23.42 -42.62
CA PHE A 186 -1.96 24.81 -42.14
C PHE A 186 -3.16 25.55 -42.78
N GLY A 187 -4.11 25.98 -41.93
CA GLY A 187 -5.29 26.77 -42.30
C GLY A 187 -5.00 28.23 -42.65
N THR A 188 -5.99 28.95 -43.17
CA THR A 188 -5.86 30.22 -43.92
C THR A 188 -6.08 31.51 -43.11
N VAL A 189 -6.09 31.46 -41.77
CA VAL A 189 -6.26 32.66 -40.92
C VAL A 189 -5.03 32.84 -40.03
N PRO A 190 -4.35 34.01 -40.06
CA PRO A 190 -3.26 34.30 -39.13
C PRO A 190 -3.79 34.39 -37.68
N GLY A 191 -3.57 33.34 -36.87
CA GLY A 191 -3.85 33.40 -35.44
C GLY A 191 -4.03 32.10 -34.65
N THR A 192 -4.24 30.94 -35.27
CA THR A 192 -4.54 29.69 -34.51
C THR A 192 -3.91 28.46 -35.17
N ALA A 193 -2.91 27.87 -34.52
CA ALA A 193 -2.12 26.74 -35.03
C ALA A 193 -2.71 25.35 -34.69
N LEU A 194 -3.99 25.26 -34.33
CA LEU A 194 -4.60 24.02 -33.79
C LEU A 194 -5.92 23.63 -34.47
N GLU A 195 -6.14 24.04 -35.71
CA GLU A 195 -7.39 23.80 -36.44
C GLU A 195 -7.14 23.07 -37.77
N GLY A 196 -7.07 21.73 -37.76
CA GLY A 196 -6.95 20.91 -38.98
C GLY A 196 -7.51 19.51 -38.77
N ASP A 197 -8.59 19.19 -39.49
CA ASP A 197 -9.44 17.98 -39.47
C ASP A 197 -10.37 17.79 -38.24
N ASP A 198 -11.61 18.27 -38.40
CA ASP A 198 -12.87 17.90 -37.72
C ASP A 198 -12.98 17.86 -36.17
N VAL A 199 -11.91 18.06 -35.40
CA VAL A 199 -12.00 18.23 -33.95
C VAL A 199 -10.96 19.21 -33.48
N ILE A 200 -11.43 20.35 -33.01
CA ILE A 200 -10.57 21.49 -32.74
C ILE A 200 -10.84 21.96 -31.34
N TRP A 201 -9.78 21.98 -30.56
CA TRP A 201 -9.74 22.62 -29.26
C TRP A 201 -10.32 24.04 -29.33
N THR A 202 -11.47 24.28 -28.71
CA THR A 202 -12.09 25.61 -28.71
C THR A 202 -11.36 26.50 -27.72
N LYS A 203 -10.80 27.63 -28.14
CA LYS A 203 -10.25 28.63 -27.23
C LYS A 203 -11.31 29.67 -26.84
N VAL A 204 -11.53 29.89 -25.55
CA VAL A 204 -12.38 30.99 -25.05
C VAL A 204 -11.54 31.85 -24.09
N VAL A 205 -11.30 33.11 -24.48
CA VAL A 205 -10.35 34.01 -23.78
C VAL A 205 -8.95 33.39 -23.71
N ASP A 206 -8.48 32.97 -22.53
CA ASP A 206 -7.17 32.36 -22.31
C ASP A 206 -7.26 30.84 -22.06
N ASP A 207 -8.47 30.30 -22.02
CA ASP A 207 -8.73 28.88 -21.75
C ASP A 207 -8.89 28.09 -23.06
N VAL A 208 -8.48 26.83 -23.03
CA VAL A 208 -8.59 25.89 -24.16
C VAL A 208 -9.47 24.71 -23.76
N PHE A 209 -10.50 24.42 -24.55
CA PHE A 209 -11.51 23.41 -24.28
C PHE A 209 -11.44 22.25 -25.27
N TYR A 210 -11.58 21.02 -24.77
CA TYR A 210 -11.70 19.81 -25.58
C TYR A 210 -12.79 18.91 -25.02
N ASN A 211 -13.72 18.48 -25.86
CA ASN A 211 -14.92 17.77 -25.43
C ASN A 211 -15.12 16.41 -26.13
N GLN A 212 -14.15 15.94 -26.93
CA GLN A 212 -14.28 14.71 -27.72
C GLN A 212 -13.15 13.70 -27.46
N GLY A 213 -13.36 12.71 -26.57
CA GLY A 213 -12.36 11.66 -26.32
C GLY A 213 -11.23 12.09 -25.39
N SER A 214 -10.05 11.47 -25.53
CA SER A 214 -8.92 11.64 -24.59
C SER A 214 -7.77 12.47 -25.17
N VAL A 215 -7.03 13.15 -24.29
CA VAL A 215 -5.96 14.11 -24.64
C VAL A 215 -4.60 13.63 -24.18
N GLY A 216 -3.67 13.46 -25.11
CA GLY A 216 -2.28 13.12 -24.82
C GLY A 216 -1.39 14.36 -24.80
N ILE A 217 -0.62 14.58 -23.74
CA ILE A 217 0.40 15.64 -23.67
C ILE A 217 1.77 14.98 -23.54
N GLY A 218 2.60 15.04 -24.59
CA GLY A 218 3.95 14.47 -24.60
C GLY A 218 4.02 12.93 -24.66
N VAL A 219 2.88 12.24 -24.75
CA VAL A 219 2.79 10.78 -24.89
C VAL A 219 2.86 10.35 -26.36
N ASP A 220 3.33 9.13 -26.62
CA ASP A 220 3.36 8.51 -27.95
C ASP A 220 1.92 8.28 -28.46
N GLU A 221 1.68 8.40 -29.77
CA GLU A 221 0.38 8.18 -30.42
C GLU A 221 -0.17 6.76 -30.22
N THR A 222 0.69 5.80 -29.90
CA THR A 222 0.33 4.42 -29.58
C THR A 222 0.02 4.18 -28.10
N SER A 223 0.14 5.21 -27.26
CA SER A 223 -0.08 5.09 -25.80
C SER A 223 -1.55 4.84 -25.48
N SER A 224 -1.83 3.76 -24.76
CA SER A 224 -3.18 3.50 -24.23
C SER A 224 -3.54 4.48 -23.12
N PHE A 225 -4.76 5.01 -23.15
CA PHE A 225 -5.29 5.92 -22.12
C PHE A 225 -5.93 5.21 -20.93
N GLY A 226 -6.17 3.90 -21.01
CA GLY A 226 -6.76 3.12 -19.92
C GLY A 226 -8.12 3.64 -19.41
N GLY A 227 -8.86 4.40 -20.22
CA GLY A 227 -10.12 5.04 -19.84
C GLY A 227 -10.01 6.48 -19.30
N ALA A 228 -8.81 7.03 -19.15
CA ALA A 228 -8.61 8.43 -18.76
C ALA A 228 -8.87 9.38 -19.95
N THR A 229 -9.37 10.58 -19.67
CA THR A 229 -9.56 11.66 -20.66
C THR A 229 -8.32 12.54 -20.84
N LEU A 230 -7.32 12.47 -19.95
CA LEU A 230 -6.05 13.21 -20.05
C LEU A 230 -4.88 12.29 -19.66
N HIS A 231 -3.85 12.20 -20.50
CA HIS A 231 -2.63 11.41 -20.27
C HIS A 231 -1.41 12.29 -20.57
N VAL A 232 -0.55 12.51 -19.58
CA VAL A 232 0.63 13.39 -19.71
C VAL A 232 1.91 12.57 -19.52
N ALA A 233 2.85 12.67 -20.46
CA ALA A 233 4.19 12.11 -20.30
C ALA A 233 5.07 13.11 -19.55
N GLY A 234 5.69 12.64 -18.47
CA GLY A 234 6.52 13.47 -17.60
C GLY A 234 5.72 14.21 -16.52
N PRO A 235 6.40 15.00 -15.67
CA PRO A 235 5.77 15.69 -14.54
C PRO A 235 4.89 16.86 -15.01
N VAL A 236 3.73 17.00 -14.38
CA VAL A 236 2.90 18.21 -14.47
C VAL A 236 3.32 19.14 -13.33
N LEU A 237 3.81 20.34 -13.66
CA LEU A 237 4.13 21.36 -12.68
C LEU A 237 2.86 22.17 -12.35
N PHE A 238 2.41 22.10 -11.11
CA PHE A 238 1.29 22.89 -10.60
C PHE A 238 1.86 24.05 -9.77
N ASP A 239 1.44 25.29 -10.07
CA ASP A 239 2.03 26.48 -9.47
C ASP A 239 1.03 27.19 -8.55
N GLY A 240 1.14 26.92 -7.24
CA GLY A 240 0.50 27.69 -6.16
C GLY A 240 -0.96 27.37 -5.83
N VAL A 241 -1.43 28.09 -4.80
CA VAL A 241 -2.82 28.03 -4.32
C VAL A 241 -3.70 28.96 -5.18
N PRO A 242 -4.81 28.47 -5.77
CA PRO A 242 -5.70 29.31 -6.58
C PRO A 242 -6.41 30.35 -5.70
N ALA A 243 -6.64 31.55 -6.25
CA ALA A 243 -7.30 32.65 -5.53
C ALA A 243 -8.78 32.35 -5.17
N THR A 244 -9.41 31.44 -5.90
CA THR A 244 -10.78 30.97 -5.68
C THR A 244 -10.86 29.47 -5.96
N THR A 245 -11.48 28.72 -5.05
CA THR A 245 -11.71 27.28 -5.18
C THR A 245 -13.09 27.00 -5.77
N VAL A 246 -13.21 25.95 -6.59
CA VAL A 246 -14.45 25.53 -7.27
C VAL A 246 -14.58 24.01 -7.09
N PRO A 247 -15.78 23.45 -6.85
CA PRO A 247 -15.98 22.00 -6.80
C PRO A 247 -15.40 21.29 -8.02
N GLY A 248 -14.62 20.24 -7.79
CA GLY A 248 -13.92 19.49 -8.83
C GLY A 248 -12.50 19.97 -9.14
N SER A 249 -12.05 21.11 -8.56
CA SER A 249 -10.69 21.62 -8.82
C SER A 249 -9.63 20.80 -8.08
N LEU A 250 -8.48 20.60 -8.74
CA LEU A 250 -7.26 20.03 -8.17
C LEU A 250 -6.17 21.10 -8.22
N TYR A 251 -5.50 21.36 -7.10
CA TYR A 251 -4.37 22.29 -7.04
C TYR A 251 -3.24 21.78 -6.15
N TYR A 252 -2.05 22.38 -6.29
CA TYR A 252 -0.89 22.08 -5.45
C TYR A 252 -0.57 23.29 -4.58
N ASP A 253 -0.78 23.16 -3.28
CA ASP A 253 -0.33 24.15 -2.32
C ASP A 253 1.20 24.02 -2.18
N ASN A 254 1.92 24.98 -2.76
CA ASN A 254 3.38 25.05 -2.70
C ASN A 254 3.91 25.76 -1.43
N THR A 255 3.03 26.10 -0.48
CA THR A 255 3.43 26.64 0.81
C THR A 255 3.75 25.51 1.80
N GLY A 256 4.79 25.67 2.63
CA GLY A 256 5.20 24.63 3.59
C GLY A 256 5.80 23.38 2.92
N ASN A 257 5.21 22.20 3.19
CA ASN A 257 5.73 20.90 2.74
C ASN A 257 5.22 20.45 1.35
N GLY A 258 4.36 21.23 0.71
CA GLY A 258 3.85 20.90 -0.62
C GLY A 258 2.77 19.81 -0.61
N SER A 259 1.51 20.16 -0.82
CA SER A 259 0.40 19.19 -0.81
C SER A 259 -0.50 19.34 -2.03
N PHE A 260 -1.07 18.24 -2.52
CA PHE A 260 -2.19 18.32 -3.46
C PHE A 260 -3.50 18.50 -2.70
N HIS A 261 -4.42 19.26 -3.28
CA HIS A 261 -5.73 19.55 -2.73
C HIS A 261 -6.79 19.33 -3.80
N TYR A 262 -7.89 18.66 -3.44
CA TYR A 262 -9.07 18.53 -4.28
C TYR A 262 -10.26 19.18 -3.58
N ILE A 263 -11.02 20.00 -4.32
CA ILE A 263 -12.24 20.61 -3.81
C ILE A 263 -13.41 19.69 -4.12
N ASP A 264 -14.07 19.18 -3.10
CA ASP A 264 -15.17 18.22 -3.31
C ASP A 264 -16.45 18.87 -3.88
N ASN A 265 -17.47 18.04 -4.13
CA ASN A 265 -18.76 18.49 -4.67
C ASN A 265 -19.57 19.38 -3.70
N THR A 266 -19.12 19.53 -2.45
CA THR A 266 -19.69 20.42 -1.43
C THR A 266 -18.91 21.73 -1.28
N ASN A 267 -17.87 21.93 -2.10
CA ASN A 267 -16.93 23.04 -2.01
C ASN A 267 -16.03 23.00 -0.76
N THR A 268 -15.78 21.80 -0.23
CA THR A 268 -14.84 21.56 0.87
C THR A 268 -13.45 21.29 0.31
N ASP A 269 -12.44 21.93 0.89
CA ASP A 269 -11.04 21.72 0.51
C ASP A 269 -10.46 20.48 1.19
N VAL A 270 -10.17 19.46 0.38
CA VAL A 270 -9.63 18.17 0.82
C VAL A 270 -8.17 18.07 0.44
N THR A 271 -7.28 18.16 1.42
CA THR A 271 -5.86 17.92 1.20
C THR A 271 -5.59 16.43 0.97
N LEU A 272 -5.13 16.11 -0.23
CA LEU A 272 -4.60 14.80 -0.60
C LEU A 272 -3.20 14.69 0.01
N ASN A 273 -3.16 14.30 1.30
CA ASN A 273 -2.03 14.06 2.22
C ASN A 273 -2.20 14.73 3.61
N ALA A 274 -3.37 15.30 3.96
CA ALA A 274 -3.60 15.77 5.33
C ALA A 274 -3.86 14.59 6.27
N GLY A 275 -2.78 14.08 6.89
CA GLY A 275 -2.86 13.32 8.14
C GLY A 275 -2.60 11.82 8.08
N ALA A 276 -2.37 11.23 6.91
CA ALA A 276 -1.92 9.84 6.80
C ALA A 276 -0.72 9.76 5.86
N VAL A 277 0.41 9.32 6.40
CA VAL A 277 1.58 8.94 5.61
C VAL A 277 1.16 7.79 4.68
N THR A 278 0.73 8.13 3.46
CA THR A 278 0.61 7.18 2.36
C THR A 278 1.89 7.26 1.55
N TYR A 279 2.96 6.64 2.06
CA TYR A 279 4.05 6.22 1.18
C TYR A 279 3.73 4.80 0.71
N ASN A 280 3.42 4.71 -0.58
CA ASN A 280 3.44 3.53 -1.46
C ASN A 280 3.16 2.16 -0.79
N SER A 281 1.98 1.61 -1.07
CA SER A 281 1.42 0.33 -0.59
C SER A 281 0.91 0.26 0.86
N GLY A 282 -0.19 0.97 1.13
CA GLY A 282 -1.30 0.59 2.03
C GLY A 282 -1.01 -0.15 3.34
N LEU A 283 -0.72 0.58 4.43
CA LEU A 283 -0.72 -0.02 5.77
C LEU A 283 -1.54 0.71 6.84
N TRP A 284 -2.03 1.92 6.61
CA TRP A 284 -2.90 2.60 7.57
C TRP A 284 -4.11 3.20 6.84
N THR A 285 -5.15 2.40 6.64
CA THR A 285 -6.44 2.92 6.21
C THR A 285 -7.22 3.33 7.45
N THR A 286 -7.55 4.62 7.55
CA THR A 286 -8.52 5.08 8.54
C THR A 286 -9.92 4.83 7.99
N GLU A 287 -10.58 3.78 8.44
CA GLU A 287 -12.00 3.55 8.15
C GLU A 287 -12.81 4.03 9.35
N ASN A 288 -13.67 5.02 9.16
CA ASN A 288 -14.52 5.56 10.22
C ASN A 288 -13.78 6.08 11.48
N GLY A 289 -12.49 6.41 11.34
CA GLY A 289 -11.62 6.86 12.45
C GLY A 289 -10.74 5.76 13.06
N ASP A 290 -10.95 4.50 12.68
CA ASP A 290 -10.15 3.36 13.15
C ASP A 290 -8.98 3.06 12.20
N ALA A 291 -7.80 2.83 12.76
CA ALA A 291 -6.65 2.38 12.00
C ALA A 291 -6.65 0.85 11.90
N THR A 292 -7.02 0.32 10.73
CA THR A 292 -6.96 -1.13 10.45
C THR A 292 -5.73 -1.45 9.61
N ILE A 293 -4.99 -2.47 10.03
CA ILE A 293 -3.74 -2.87 9.40
C ILE A 293 -3.81 -4.37 9.12
N SER A 294 -3.88 -4.74 7.84
CA SER A 294 -4.11 -6.12 7.39
C SER A 294 -2.83 -6.92 7.15
N THR A 295 -1.67 -6.35 7.52
CA THR A 295 -0.34 -6.96 7.37
C THR A 295 0.52 -6.65 8.61
N ASP A 296 1.75 -7.17 8.65
CA ASP A 296 2.66 -6.97 9.76
C ASP A 296 3.00 -5.49 9.99
N VAL A 297 3.01 -5.07 11.25
CA VAL A 297 3.38 -3.71 11.65
C VAL A 297 4.72 -3.74 12.37
N VAL A 298 5.69 -2.97 11.84
CA VAL A 298 6.99 -2.77 12.48
C VAL A 298 7.13 -1.31 12.91
N MET A 299 7.11 -1.08 14.22
CA MET A 299 7.41 0.22 14.81
C MET A 299 8.91 0.29 15.12
N THR A 300 9.66 1.12 14.40
CA THR A 300 11.13 1.18 14.49
C THR A 300 11.66 2.04 15.61
N VAL A 301 10.85 2.96 16.15
CA VAL A 301 11.27 3.89 17.21
C VAL A 301 10.36 3.71 18.42
N ASN A 302 9.29 4.50 18.56
CA ASN A 302 8.39 4.46 19.70
C ASN A 302 6.91 4.55 19.28
N LEU A 303 6.01 3.98 20.09
CA LEU A 303 4.56 4.02 19.90
C LEU A 303 3.87 4.64 21.12
N GLY A 304 3.04 5.65 20.89
CA GLY A 304 2.15 6.25 21.90
C GLY A 304 0.72 5.83 21.63
N VAL A 305 0.02 5.35 22.66
CA VAL A 305 -1.38 4.87 22.57
C VAL A 305 -2.22 5.58 23.62
N GLY A 306 -3.43 6.00 23.26
CA GLY A 306 -4.40 6.63 24.17
C GLY A 306 -4.64 8.12 23.90
N SER A 307 -5.79 8.63 24.34
CA SER A 307 -6.25 10.00 24.06
C SER A 307 -5.35 11.10 24.60
N ASP A 308 -4.58 10.78 25.64
CA ASP A 308 -3.71 11.75 26.31
C ASP A 308 -2.27 11.69 25.77
N ALA A 309 -2.01 10.81 24.79
CA ALA A 309 -0.75 10.81 24.04
C ALA A 309 -0.72 12.01 23.08
N SER A 310 0.34 12.82 23.15
CA SER A 310 0.50 14.04 22.36
C SER A 310 1.69 13.96 21.41
N ALA A 311 1.62 14.72 20.31
CA ALA A 311 2.76 14.91 19.42
C ALA A 311 3.96 15.49 20.18
N GLY A 312 5.16 14.96 19.92
CA GLY A 312 6.39 15.40 20.57
C GLY A 312 6.59 14.95 22.02
N MET A 313 5.82 13.96 22.50
CA MET A 313 6.05 13.35 23.81
C MET A 313 7.50 12.82 23.94
N ASP A 314 8.11 13.05 25.09
CA ASP A 314 9.38 12.39 25.45
C ASP A 314 9.12 10.96 25.90
N TYR A 315 9.73 10.02 25.19
CA TYR A 315 9.61 8.59 25.45
C TYR A 315 10.69 8.07 26.42
N GLY A 316 11.75 8.84 26.68
CA GLY A 316 12.89 8.38 27.46
C GLY A 316 13.44 7.05 26.93
N PHE A 317 13.36 6.00 27.76
CA PHE A 317 13.77 4.63 27.40
C PHE A 317 12.60 3.71 27.01
N SER A 318 11.37 4.21 26.97
CA SER A 318 10.17 3.43 26.67
C SER A 318 9.90 3.36 25.17
N SER A 319 9.81 2.16 24.61
CA SER A 319 9.39 1.95 23.22
C SER A 319 7.86 2.03 23.03
N LEU A 320 7.08 1.82 24.09
CA LEU A 320 5.62 1.92 24.09
C LEU A 320 5.17 2.71 25.32
N ILE A 321 4.33 3.72 25.11
CA ILE A 321 3.64 4.46 26.17
C ILE A 321 2.14 4.38 25.94
N ILE A 322 1.40 3.82 26.90
CA ILE A 322 -0.06 3.86 26.94
C ILE A 322 -0.46 4.97 27.93
N LYS A 323 -1.17 5.98 27.45
CA LYS A 323 -1.47 7.21 28.20
C LYS A 323 -2.92 7.64 28.01
N GLU A 324 -3.73 7.38 29.02
CA GLU A 324 -5.12 7.81 29.18
C GLU A 324 -5.55 7.64 30.65
N ASN A 325 -6.80 7.96 30.98
CA ASN A 325 -7.33 7.79 32.34
C ASN A 325 -7.47 6.32 32.78
N ASN A 326 -7.72 5.40 31.84
CA ASN A 326 -8.00 3.98 32.12
C ASN A 326 -7.11 3.07 31.26
N THR A 327 -5.86 2.88 31.65
CA THR A 327 -4.90 2.13 30.84
C THR A 327 -5.12 0.62 30.93
N ARG A 328 -5.37 -0.04 29.79
CA ARG A 328 -5.62 -1.48 29.69
C ARG A 328 -5.15 -2.07 28.36
N ILE A 329 -4.78 -3.34 28.37
CA ILE A 329 -4.57 -4.15 27.15
C ILE A 329 -5.52 -5.33 27.25
N LEU A 330 -6.47 -5.42 26.33
CA LEU A 330 -7.46 -6.49 26.27
C LEU A 330 -7.01 -7.53 25.24
N PHE A 331 -7.00 -8.79 25.66
CA PHE A 331 -6.92 -9.96 24.81
C PHE A 331 -8.35 -10.50 24.69
N ASP A 332 -9.06 -10.03 23.66
CA ASP A 332 -10.44 -10.39 23.32
C ASP A 332 -10.40 -11.59 22.37
N ASP A 333 -10.74 -12.77 22.89
CA ASP A 333 -10.73 -14.01 22.14
C ASP A 333 -12.07 -14.19 21.42
N SER A 334 -12.03 -14.23 20.08
CA SER A 334 -13.23 -14.33 19.25
C SER A 334 -13.88 -15.72 19.24
N ASP A 335 -13.23 -16.73 19.82
CA ASP A 335 -13.75 -18.08 19.91
C ASP A 335 -14.98 -18.17 20.85
N ASP A 336 -15.89 -19.09 20.56
CA ASP A 336 -17.11 -19.28 21.36
C ASP A 336 -16.80 -20.07 22.64
N PRO A 337 -17.16 -19.58 23.85
CA PRO A 337 -16.94 -20.31 25.11
C PRO A 337 -17.70 -21.64 25.22
N SER A 338 -18.67 -21.90 24.34
CA SER A 338 -19.33 -23.19 24.19
C SER A 338 -18.69 -24.12 23.14
N GLY A 339 -17.66 -23.63 22.44
CA GLY A 339 -16.87 -24.35 21.45
C GLY A 339 -15.83 -25.30 22.05
N THR A 340 -14.97 -25.84 21.18
CA THR A 340 -13.89 -26.76 21.57
C THR A 340 -12.54 -26.06 21.76
N GLN A 341 -12.46 -24.78 21.41
CA GLN A 341 -11.27 -23.94 21.51
C GLN A 341 -11.23 -23.26 22.88
N PRO A 342 -10.04 -22.96 23.43
CA PRO A 342 -9.94 -21.96 24.51
C PRO A 342 -10.58 -20.66 24.05
N ALA A 343 -11.31 -19.99 24.94
CA ALA A 343 -12.08 -18.79 24.62
C ALA A 343 -12.11 -17.83 25.82
N ASN A 344 -10.99 -17.76 26.56
CA ASN A 344 -10.93 -16.98 27.80
C ASN A 344 -10.27 -15.64 27.54
N ASP A 345 -11.00 -14.58 27.85
CA ASP A 345 -10.56 -13.20 27.68
C ASP A 345 -9.71 -12.77 28.87
N TRP A 346 -8.57 -12.18 28.56
CA TRP A 346 -7.64 -11.68 29.57
C TRP A 346 -7.44 -10.17 29.40
N GLN A 347 -7.29 -9.46 30.50
CA GLN A 347 -6.94 -8.04 30.46
C GLN A 347 -5.75 -7.75 31.37
N ILE A 348 -4.76 -7.02 30.86
CA ILE A 348 -3.76 -6.34 31.69
C ILE A 348 -4.33 -4.99 32.08
N GLU A 349 -4.38 -4.71 33.39
CA GLU A 349 -4.89 -3.48 33.96
C GLU A 349 -3.80 -2.75 34.75
N ALA A 350 -3.70 -1.44 34.52
CA ALA A 350 -2.93 -0.54 35.38
C ALA A 350 -3.87 0.51 36.00
N ASN A 351 -4.07 0.36 37.31
CA ASN A 351 -5.00 1.11 38.16
C ASN A 351 -6.48 0.83 37.90
N ALA A 352 -7.27 0.94 38.97
CA ALA A 352 -8.72 0.80 38.88
C ALA A 352 -9.36 2.04 38.23
N SER A 353 -10.44 1.82 37.47
CA SER A 353 -11.16 2.88 36.75
C SER A 353 -12.09 3.74 37.62
N ALA A 354 -12.49 3.22 38.79
CA ALA A 354 -13.36 3.94 39.71
C ALA A 354 -12.61 5.05 40.45
N ASN A 355 -13.28 6.19 40.65
CA ASN A 355 -12.74 7.26 41.50
C ASN A 355 -12.53 6.74 42.94
N GLY A 356 -11.34 6.96 43.49
CA GLY A 356 -10.92 6.39 44.78
C GLY A 356 -10.58 4.90 44.73
N GLY A 357 -10.48 4.30 43.53
CA GLY A 357 -10.05 2.92 43.34
C GLY A 357 -8.58 2.68 43.69
N THR A 358 -8.19 1.41 43.69
CA THR A 358 -6.82 1.02 44.07
C THR A 358 -5.81 1.29 42.96
N SER A 359 -4.69 1.92 43.28
CA SER A 359 -3.51 1.96 42.40
C SER A 359 -2.82 0.60 42.39
N HIS A 360 -2.65 -0.01 41.22
CA HIS A 360 -2.15 -1.38 41.11
C HIS A 360 -1.76 -1.76 39.67
N PHE A 361 -1.11 -2.91 39.52
CA PHE A 361 -0.96 -3.65 38.28
C PHE A 361 -1.63 -5.02 38.43
N ALA A 362 -2.44 -5.45 37.47
CA ALA A 362 -3.15 -6.73 37.53
C ALA A 362 -3.33 -7.42 36.19
N ILE A 363 -3.54 -8.73 36.28
CA ILE A 363 -4.05 -9.58 35.20
C ILE A 363 -5.44 -10.03 35.61
N LEU A 364 -6.43 -9.69 34.80
CA LEU A 364 -7.85 -9.98 35.01
C LEU A 364 -8.28 -11.09 34.06
N ASP A 365 -9.00 -12.05 34.59
CA ASP A 365 -9.81 -12.99 33.82
C ASP A 365 -11.17 -12.29 33.58
N VAL A 366 -11.36 -11.76 32.38
CA VAL A 366 -12.53 -10.95 32.05
C VAL A 366 -13.75 -11.84 31.87
N THR A 367 -13.58 -13.03 31.29
CA THR A 367 -14.65 -14.02 31.11
C THR A 367 -15.22 -14.48 32.45
N ALA A 368 -14.36 -14.84 33.42
CA ALA A 368 -14.81 -15.27 34.75
C ALA A 368 -15.07 -14.12 35.73
N GLY A 369 -14.67 -12.89 35.39
CA GLY A 369 -14.77 -11.71 36.26
C GLY A 369 -13.86 -11.82 37.50
N THR A 370 -12.69 -12.44 37.39
CA THR A 370 -11.75 -12.63 38.50
C THR A 370 -10.42 -11.89 38.29
N THR A 371 -9.65 -11.71 39.36
CA THR A 371 -8.32 -11.08 39.29
C THR A 371 -7.28 -12.03 39.90
N PRO A 372 -6.80 -13.02 39.14
CA PRO A 372 -5.87 -14.02 39.65
C PRO A 372 -4.50 -13.45 40.03
N PHE A 373 -4.10 -12.31 39.47
CA PHE A 373 -2.86 -11.64 39.82
C PHE A 373 -3.06 -10.13 39.99
N LYS A 374 -2.63 -9.60 41.14
CA LYS A 374 -2.70 -8.17 41.47
C LYS A 374 -1.58 -7.75 42.41
N ILE A 375 -0.82 -6.74 42.01
CA ILE A 375 0.19 -6.07 42.84
C ILE A 375 -0.28 -4.65 43.09
N LEU A 376 -0.54 -4.32 44.36
CA LEU A 376 -0.89 -2.96 44.75
C LEU A 376 0.31 -2.03 44.68
N ALA A 377 0.07 -0.76 44.38
CA ALA A 377 1.09 0.28 44.47
C ALA A 377 1.65 0.33 45.90
N GLY A 378 2.97 0.41 46.02
CA GLY A 378 3.68 0.41 47.30
C GLY A 378 4.03 -0.98 47.85
N ALA A 379 3.73 -2.06 47.13
CA ALA A 379 4.30 -3.38 47.45
C ALA A 379 5.84 -3.30 47.50
N PRO A 380 6.51 -3.76 48.58
CA PRO A 380 7.96 -3.73 48.69
C PRO A 380 8.67 -4.57 47.63
N ASP A 381 9.95 -4.26 47.40
CA ASP A 381 10.82 -5.06 46.54
C ASP A 381 10.81 -6.53 46.96
N HIS A 382 10.76 -7.42 45.97
CA HIS A 382 10.79 -8.87 46.16
C HIS A 382 9.62 -9.43 46.98
N SER A 383 8.47 -8.73 47.02
CA SER A 383 7.23 -9.25 47.61
C SER A 383 6.85 -10.63 47.04
N LEU A 384 7.02 -10.78 45.72
CA LEU A 384 7.09 -12.06 45.02
C LEU A 384 8.27 -11.98 44.05
N PHE A 385 9.20 -12.90 44.18
CA PHE A 385 10.41 -12.98 43.36
C PHE A 385 10.55 -14.39 42.82
N ILE A 386 10.92 -14.52 41.56
CA ILE A 386 11.23 -15.82 40.93
C ILE A 386 12.68 -15.74 40.49
N ALA A 387 13.53 -16.54 41.12
CA ALA A 387 14.95 -16.60 40.81
C ALA A 387 15.21 -17.33 39.48
N GLU A 388 16.40 -17.13 38.90
CA GLU A 388 16.84 -17.85 37.69
C GLU A 388 16.84 -19.38 37.86
N THR A 389 16.94 -19.85 39.11
CA THR A 389 16.84 -21.27 39.47
C THR A 389 15.40 -21.81 39.42
N GLY A 390 14.41 -20.95 39.22
CA GLY A 390 12.98 -21.26 39.34
C GLY A 390 12.45 -21.21 40.78
N ASN A 391 13.31 -20.95 41.77
CA ASN A 391 12.90 -20.81 43.17
C ASN A 391 12.05 -19.55 43.38
N ILE A 392 11.02 -19.64 44.20
CA ILE A 392 10.13 -18.54 44.55
C ILE A 392 10.55 -17.96 45.90
N GLY A 393 10.86 -16.67 45.92
CA GLY A 393 11.09 -15.88 47.13
C GLY A 393 9.88 -15.00 47.44
N MET A 394 9.43 -15.00 48.70
CA MET A 394 8.49 -14.01 49.22
C MET A 394 9.21 -13.17 50.28
N GLY A 395 9.45 -11.90 49.97
CA GLY A 395 10.25 -11.00 50.80
C GLY A 395 11.77 -11.21 50.69
N THR A 396 12.24 -11.99 49.72
CA THR A 396 13.67 -12.24 49.44
C THR A 396 13.94 -12.36 47.95
N ASN A 397 15.10 -11.87 47.51
CA ASN A 397 15.59 -12.01 46.13
C ASN A 397 16.63 -13.13 45.95
N SER A 398 16.94 -13.85 47.03
CA SER A 398 17.95 -14.91 47.03
C SER A 398 17.39 -16.17 47.70
N PRO A 399 16.28 -16.75 47.19
CA PRO A 399 15.68 -17.94 47.78
C PRO A 399 16.62 -19.16 47.65
N GLY A 400 17.04 -19.70 48.79
CA GLY A 400 17.87 -20.91 48.92
C GLY A 400 17.07 -22.21 48.78
N ASN A 401 15.74 -22.15 48.87
CA ASN A 401 14.83 -23.29 48.67
C ASN A 401 13.82 -22.99 47.56
N THR A 402 13.12 -24.02 47.07
CA THR A 402 12.10 -23.89 46.01
C THR A 402 11.03 -22.85 46.35
N LEU A 403 10.63 -22.77 47.62
CA LEU A 403 9.83 -21.68 48.15
C LEU A 403 10.49 -21.20 49.44
N GLU A 404 10.90 -19.94 49.47
CA GLU A 404 11.44 -19.28 50.66
C GLU A 404 10.62 -18.05 51.00
N VAL A 405 10.10 -18.01 52.22
CA VAL A 405 9.32 -16.89 52.74
C VAL A 405 10.06 -16.26 53.90
N VAL A 406 10.42 -15.00 53.76
CA VAL A 406 10.94 -14.19 54.87
C VAL A 406 9.75 -13.64 55.64
N GLY A 407 9.39 -14.31 56.73
CA GLY A 407 8.26 -13.94 57.59
C GLY A 407 7.47 -15.14 58.08
N SER A 408 6.31 -14.87 58.68
CA SER A 408 5.40 -15.94 59.14
C SER A 408 4.49 -16.40 58.00
N ILE A 409 4.33 -17.71 57.87
CA ILE A 409 3.37 -18.33 56.95
C ILE A 409 2.13 -18.74 57.74
N LYS A 410 0.95 -18.26 57.34
CA LYS A 410 -0.33 -18.79 57.81
C LYS A 410 -0.93 -19.65 56.70
N ALA A 411 -0.91 -20.97 56.89
CA ALA A 411 -1.57 -21.91 55.98
C ALA A 411 -2.77 -22.58 56.67
N THR A 412 -3.79 -22.94 55.89
CA THR A 412 -4.93 -23.72 56.37
C THR A 412 -4.59 -25.20 56.53
N SER A 413 -3.70 -25.70 55.68
CA SER A 413 -3.15 -27.05 55.74
C SER A 413 -1.76 -27.07 55.11
N PHE A 414 -0.85 -27.85 55.70
CA PHE A 414 0.41 -28.23 55.07
C PHE A 414 0.28 -29.70 54.68
N ILE A 415 0.29 -30.00 53.38
CA ILE A 415 0.20 -31.37 52.84
C ILE A 415 1.57 -31.71 52.25
N GLY A 416 2.31 -32.58 52.93
CA GLY A 416 3.66 -32.98 52.54
C GLY A 416 4.39 -33.72 53.66
N ASP A 417 5.64 -34.08 53.43
CA ASP A 417 6.51 -34.64 54.47
C ASP A 417 6.94 -33.52 55.45
N GLY A 418 6.50 -33.64 56.71
CA GLY A 418 6.77 -32.68 57.78
C GLY A 418 8.15 -32.84 58.42
N ALA A 419 8.92 -33.88 58.08
CA ALA A 419 10.22 -34.19 58.69
C ALA A 419 11.21 -33.02 58.65
N GLY A 420 11.14 -32.17 57.62
CA GLY A 420 12.00 -31.01 57.44
C GLY A 420 11.57 -29.74 58.19
N ILE A 421 10.40 -29.73 58.83
CA ILE A 421 9.90 -28.55 59.57
C ILE A 421 10.63 -28.48 60.92
N THR A 422 11.77 -27.81 60.91
CA THR A 422 12.61 -27.58 62.09
C THR A 422 12.54 -26.11 62.52
N GLY A 423 12.92 -25.80 63.77
CA GLY A 423 13.03 -24.40 64.21
C GLY A 423 11.70 -23.68 64.47
N LEU A 424 10.62 -24.40 64.78
CA LEU A 424 9.39 -23.81 65.32
C LEU A 424 9.67 -23.22 66.72
N THR A 425 10.18 -22.00 66.78
CA THR A 425 10.38 -21.27 68.03
C THR A 425 9.02 -20.88 68.59
N THR A 426 8.70 -21.35 69.79
CA THR A 426 7.47 -20.98 70.49
C THR A 426 7.40 -19.47 70.66
N GLY A 427 6.57 -18.81 69.86
CA GLY A 427 6.05 -17.48 70.20
C GLY A 427 5.27 -17.58 71.51
N THR A 428 5.26 -16.49 72.28
CA THR A 428 4.79 -16.34 73.66
C THR A 428 3.26 -16.48 73.84
N GLY A 429 2.66 -17.47 73.19
CA GLY A 429 1.25 -17.81 73.27
C GLY A 429 0.91 -18.99 72.36
N GLY A 430 0.77 -20.18 72.95
CA GLY A 430 -0.06 -21.24 72.40
C GLY A 430 0.65 -22.41 71.71
N LEU A 431 1.04 -23.42 72.50
CA LEU A 431 0.55 -24.78 72.19
C LEU A 431 -0.89 -24.84 72.75
N SER A 432 -1.83 -24.29 71.99
CA SER A 432 -3.26 -24.52 72.21
C SER A 432 -3.79 -25.16 70.96
N ASN A 433 -3.74 -26.50 70.94
CA ASN A 433 -4.80 -27.24 70.31
C ASN A 433 -5.82 -27.52 71.42
N ILE A 434 -7.04 -27.00 71.26
CA ILE A 434 -8.24 -27.57 71.86
C ILE A 434 -8.70 -28.61 70.81
N ASP A 435 -7.92 -29.64 70.50
CA ASP A 435 -8.16 -30.96 71.11
C ASP A 435 -7.12 -32.05 70.80
N ASP A 436 -5.95 -31.78 70.17
CA ASP A 436 -4.94 -32.84 69.96
C ASP A 436 -3.47 -32.37 70.09
N THR A 437 -2.74 -33.10 70.93
CA THR A 437 -1.30 -32.92 71.19
C THR A 437 -0.50 -33.19 69.90
N LEU A 438 0.42 -32.28 69.52
CA LEU A 438 1.36 -32.54 68.42
C LEU A 438 2.36 -33.62 68.87
N ILE A 439 2.07 -34.86 68.48
CA ILE A 439 2.98 -36.00 68.51
C ILE A 439 3.68 -36.05 67.15
N ALA A 440 4.99 -35.85 67.10
CA ALA A 440 5.76 -36.10 65.88
C ALA A 440 5.88 -37.61 65.66
N ALA A 441 5.47 -38.08 64.49
CA ALA A 441 5.78 -39.42 64.00
C ALA A 441 7.15 -39.45 63.34
N ASP A 442 7.77 -40.63 63.39
CA ASP A 442 8.97 -41.08 62.68
C ASP A 442 9.26 -40.36 61.36
N SER A 443 10.48 -39.80 61.27
CA SER A 443 10.99 -39.09 60.10
C SER A 443 12.06 -39.89 59.33
N ASN A 444 12.35 -41.12 59.73
CA ASN A 444 13.31 -42.00 59.08
C ASN A 444 12.55 -43.20 58.50
N GLY A 445 12.73 -43.46 57.19
CA GLY A 445 12.04 -44.55 56.49
C GLY A 445 12.50 -45.97 56.88
N ASP A 446 12.89 -46.21 58.14
CA ASP A 446 13.39 -47.48 58.65
C ASP A 446 12.29 -48.41 59.20
N GLY A 447 11.06 -47.92 59.30
CA GLY A 447 9.89 -48.70 59.71
C GLY A 447 9.76 -48.90 61.23
N THR A 448 10.49 -48.11 62.04
CA THR A 448 10.51 -48.23 63.50
C THR A 448 10.21 -46.92 64.22
N GLY A 449 9.03 -46.38 64.00
CA GLY A 449 8.63 -45.12 64.63
C GLY A 449 8.42 -45.19 66.14
N GLU A 450 9.11 -44.33 66.89
CA GLU A 450 8.84 -44.08 68.29
C GLU A 450 8.31 -42.65 68.54
N ILE A 451 7.51 -42.49 69.60
CA ILE A 451 7.14 -41.18 70.15
C ILE A 451 8.07 -40.90 71.32
N ALA A 452 9.02 -39.98 71.17
CA ALA A 452 9.99 -39.64 72.21
C ALA A 452 9.74 -38.26 72.82
N PHE A 453 9.62 -38.20 74.14
CA PHE A 453 9.63 -36.97 74.92
C PHE A 453 11.04 -36.72 75.44
N GLN A 454 11.69 -35.64 75.00
CA GLN A 454 13.09 -35.35 75.34
C GLN A 454 13.24 -34.07 76.15
N THR A 455 14.20 -34.05 77.08
CA THR A 455 14.67 -32.81 77.70
C THR A 455 16.20 -32.77 77.69
N GLN A 456 16.78 -31.64 77.30
CA GLN A 456 18.23 -31.48 77.13
C GLN A 456 18.83 -32.57 76.23
N ASN A 457 18.17 -32.86 75.10
CA ASN A 457 18.60 -33.88 74.12
C ASN A 457 18.72 -35.30 74.70
N THR A 458 17.98 -35.59 75.77
CA THR A 458 17.90 -36.93 76.39
C THR A 458 16.45 -37.36 76.42
N THR A 459 16.14 -38.53 75.86
CA THR A 459 14.80 -39.13 75.93
C THR A 459 14.43 -39.47 77.37
N ARG A 460 13.31 -38.91 77.81
CA ARG A 460 12.72 -39.11 79.15
C ARG A 460 11.58 -40.12 79.11
N MET A 461 10.85 -40.17 78.00
CA MET A 461 9.80 -41.15 77.76
C MET A 461 9.76 -41.50 76.28
N THR A 462 9.57 -42.78 75.97
CA THR A 462 9.42 -43.33 74.62
C THR A 462 8.12 -44.13 74.56
N ILE A 463 7.41 -44.06 73.43
CA ILE A 463 6.41 -45.07 73.03
C ILE A 463 6.92 -45.69 71.74
N THR A 464 7.27 -46.97 71.75
CA THR A 464 7.82 -47.65 70.57
C THR A 464 6.73 -47.95 69.54
N ASN A 465 7.13 -48.35 68.33
CA ASN A 465 6.22 -48.83 67.28
C ASN A 465 5.40 -50.07 67.68
N THR A 466 5.83 -50.80 68.71
CA THR A 466 5.10 -51.94 69.30
C THR A 466 4.08 -51.51 70.36
N GLY A 467 3.98 -50.21 70.66
CA GLY A 467 3.12 -49.64 71.70
C GLY A 467 3.68 -49.77 73.11
N ALA A 468 4.93 -50.22 73.27
CA ALA A 468 5.57 -50.31 74.59
C ALA A 468 6.00 -48.92 75.07
N VAL A 469 5.65 -48.59 76.30
CA VAL A 469 5.93 -47.29 76.92
C VAL A 469 7.15 -47.43 77.82
N GLY A 470 8.22 -46.70 77.50
CA GLY A 470 9.40 -46.55 78.33
C GLY A 470 9.41 -45.19 79.03
N ILE A 471 9.64 -45.16 80.34
CA ILE A 471 9.95 -43.93 81.09
C ILE A 471 11.35 -44.09 81.69
N GLY A 472 12.28 -43.21 81.32
CA GLY A 472 13.70 -43.33 81.66
C GLY A 472 14.45 -44.39 80.86
N THR A 473 13.81 -45.00 79.85
CA THR A 473 14.41 -45.95 78.90
C THR A 473 13.84 -45.71 77.50
N VAL A 474 14.67 -45.94 76.48
CA VAL A 474 14.29 -45.86 75.05
C VAL A 474 13.98 -47.23 74.45
N ALA A 475 14.23 -48.31 75.19
CA ALA A 475 14.05 -49.68 74.71
C ALA A 475 13.26 -50.50 75.74
N PRO A 476 11.97 -50.17 75.98
CA PRO A 476 11.15 -50.92 76.92
C PRO A 476 11.00 -52.39 76.47
N VAL A 477 11.29 -53.35 77.35
CA VAL A 477 11.16 -54.80 77.09
C VAL A 477 9.80 -55.38 77.49
N VAL A 478 8.95 -54.54 78.09
CA VAL A 478 7.57 -54.84 78.49
C VAL A 478 6.65 -53.68 78.11
N ALA A 479 5.34 -53.90 78.15
CA ALA A 479 4.36 -52.91 77.72
C ALA A 479 4.46 -51.56 78.46
N LEU A 480 4.84 -51.56 79.73
CA LEU A 480 5.20 -50.36 80.49
C LEU A 480 6.46 -50.65 81.31
N GLU A 481 7.56 -50.00 80.96
CA GLU A 481 8.81 -50.05 81.70
C GLU A 481 9.15 -48.67 82.25
N VAL A 482 9.35 -48.60 83.57
CA VAL A 482 9.80 -47.37 84.23
C VAL A 482 11.14 -47.63 84.90
N VAL A 483 12.19 -47.03 84.36
CA VAL A 483 13.53 -47.03 84.96
C VAL A 483 13.61 -45.84 85.93
N GLY A 484 13.22 -46.08 87.18
CA GLY A 484 13.22 -45.07 88.23
C GLY A 484 12.21 -45.34 89.33
N ALA A 485 12.07 -44.40 90.26
CA ALA A 485 11.06 -44.49 91.31
C ALA A 485 9.67 -44.14 90.77
N VAL A 486 8.68 -44.98 91.07
CA VAL A 486 7.27 -44.75 90.72
C VAL A 486 6.50 -44.41 92.00
N LYS A 487 5.83 -43.25 92.01
CA LYS A 487 4.86 -42.90 93.05
C LYS A 487 3.45 -43.10 92.48
N ALA A 488 2.74 -44.10 92.99
CA ALA A 488 1.36 -44.40 92.60
C ALA A 488 0.45 -44.44 93.83
N ASN A 489 -0.75 -43.86 93.71
CA ASN A 489 -1.81 -43.98 94.70
C ASN A 489 -2.85 -44.98 94.17
N ASN A 490 -3.45 -45.78 95.06
CA ASN A 490 -4.52 -46.72 94.72
C ASN A 490 -4.15 -47.71 93.59
N MET A 491 -2.94 -48.28 93.64
CA MET A 491 -2.49 -49.26 92.67
C MET A 491 -3.28 -50.57 92.81
N THR A 492 -4.07 -50.92 91.79
CA THR A 492 -4.76 -52.22 91.69
C THR A 492 -3.97 -53.13 90.74
N LEU A 493 -3.60 -54.32 91.20
CA LEU A 493 -2.89 -55.32 90.41
C LEU A 493 -3.80 -56.54 90.22
N SER A 494 -4.29 -56.77 88.99
CA SER A 494 -5.18 -57.90 88.67
C SER A 494 -4.44 -59.22 88.40
N GLY A 495 -3.18 -59.33 88.79
CA GLY A 495 -2.30 -60.45 88.48
C GLY A 495 -1.16 -60.63 89.48
N LYS A 496 -0.17 -61.46 89.13
CA LYS A 496 0.99 -61.71 90.00
C LYS A 496 1.94 -60.51 89.98
N ALA A 497 2.36 -60.07 91.17
CA ALA A 497 3.42 -59.08 91.33
C ALA A 497 4.71 -59.77 91.79
N ASN A 498 5.80 -59.63 91.05
CA ASN A 498 7.12 -60.04 91.49
C ASN A 498 7.77 -58.87 92.21
N VAL A 499 7.75 -58.87 93.54
CA VAL A 499 8.30 -57.78 94.36
C VAL A 499 9.54 -58.29 95.08
N GLN A 500 10.69 -57.64 94.85
CA GLN A 500 11.93 -57.99 95.54
C GLN A 500 11.88 -57.63 97.03
N LEU A 501 11.32 -56.46 97.35
CA LEU A 501 11.11 -55.98 98.72
C LEU A 501 9.79 -55.21 98.79
N LEU A 502 8.88 -55.67 99.64
CA LEU A 502 7.64 -54.95 99.96
C LEU A 502 7.79 -54.34 101.35
N LEU A 503 7.99 -53.03 101.41
CA LEU A 503 8.00 -52.30 102.67
C LEU A 503 6.58 -51.80 102.97
N ILE A 504 5.84 -52.59 103.74
CA ILE A 504 4.57 -52.14 104.32
C ILE A 504 4.95 -51.33 105.56
N SER A 505 4.40 -50.11 105.71
CA SER A 505 4.46 -49.36 106.96
C SER A 505 3.16 -49.62 107.72
N PRO A 506 3.01 -50.75 108.42
CA PRO A 506 1.81 -51.00 109.20
C PRO A 506 1.69 -49.91 110.27
N SER A 507 0.46 -49.48 110.56
CA SER A 507 0.18 -48.69 111.74
C SER A 507 0.53 -49.54 112.98
N ILE A 508 1.64 -49.23 113.65
CA ILE A 508 2.00 -49.87 114.92
C ILE A 508 1.16 -49.21 116.01
N GLU A 509 0.21 -49.96 116.57
CA GLU A 509 -0.51 -49.55 117.77
C GLU A 509 0.40 -49.75 118.99
N THR A 510 1.09 -48.70 119.42
CA THR A 510 1.86 -48.69 120.67
C THR A 510 0.92 -48.35 121.83
N SER A 511 0.28 -49.33 122.45
CA SER A 511 -0.52 -49.08 123.65
C SER A 511 -0.30 -50.11 124.76
N ALA A 512 0.23 -49.57 125.86
CA ALA A 512 -0.04 -49.89 127.26
C ALA A 512 0.57 -51.16 127.89
N THR A 513 0.85 -51.05 129.18
CA THR A 513 1.31 -52.10 130.10
C THR A 513 0.34 -53.29 130.26
N ALA A 514 -0.72 -53.35 129.44
CA ALA A 514 -1.68 -54.45 129.31
C ALA A 514 -2.38 -54.38 127.94
N PHE A 515 -2.54 -55.53 127.29
CA PHE A 515 -3.30 -55.65 126.04
C PHE A 515 -4.81 -55.45 126.32
N PRO A 516 -5.58 -54.74 125.47
CA PRO A 516 -7.00 -54.54 125.70
C PRO A 516 -7.76 -55.88 125.65
N THR A 517 -8.80 -56.01 126.47
CA THR A 517 -9.61 -57.25 126.56
C THR A 517 -10.33 -57.60 125.26
N THR A 518 -10.51 -56.61 124.38
CA THR A 518 -11.00 -56.73 123.00
C THR A 518 -10.21 -55.80 122.09
N TYR A 519 -9.84 -56.26 120.89
CA TYR A 519 -9.02 -55.50 119.93
C TYR A 519 -9.71 -55.43 118.56
N ASP A 520 -9.85 -54.24 117.97
CA ASP A 520 -10.52 -54.06 116.68
C ASP A 520 -9.63 -54.52 115.52
N VAL A 521 -10.15 -55.43 114.71
CA VAL A 521 -9.44 -56.03 113.58
C VAL A 521 -10.11 -55.76 112.24
N SER A 522 -11.15 -54.92 112.18
CA SER A 522 -11.95 -54.68 110.96
C SER A 522 -11.12 -54.30 109.71
N ASP A 523 -9.98 -53.64 109.90
CA ASP A 523 -9.08 -53.16 108.85
C ASP A 523 -7.69 -53.82 108.90
N LYS A 524 -7.53 -54.90 109.67
CA LYS A 524 -6.23 -55.56 109.89
C LYS A 524 -6.16 -56.91 109.19
N SER A 525 -5.02 -57.22 108.57
CA SER A 525 -4.70 -58.57 108.07
C SER A 525 -3.56 -59.22 108.84
N PHE A 526 -2.69 -58.40 109.43
CA PHE A 526 -1.56 -58.82 110.26
C PHE A 526 -1.57 -58.02 111.55
N ILE A 527 -1.49 -58.73 112.67
CA ILE A 527 -1.37 -58.17 114.01
C ILE A 527 -0.07 -58.72 114.59
N THR A 528 0.87 -57.85 114.85
CA THR A 528 2.13 -58.22 115.52
C THR A 528 2.09 -57.63 116.92
N LEU A 529 2.19 -58.50 117.91
CA LEU A 529 2.12 -58.13 119.31
C LEU A 529 3.53 -58.22 119.91
N ASN A 530 4.08 -57.05 120.23
CA ASN A 530 5.38 -56.91 120.85
C ASN A 530 5.18 -56.60 122.34
N GLY A 531 4.84 -57.64 123.12
CA GLY A 531 4.59 -57.50 124.55
C GLY A 531 5.85 -57.76 125.36
N ASP A 532 6.21 -56.85 126.28
CA ASP A 532 7.17 -57.13 127.36
C ASP A 532 6.54 -57.96 128.51
N VAL A 533 5.24 -58.27 128.42
CA VAL A 533 4.44 -58.95 129.46
C VAL A 533 3.45 -59.92 128.82
N VAL A 534 3.25 -61.08 129.44
CA VAL A 534 2.25 -62.10 129.04
C VAL A 534 0.86 -61.46 128.87
N SER A 535 0.37 -61.44 127.65
CA SER A 535 -0.95 -60.89 127.30
C SER A 535 -1.94 -62.01 127.01
N THR A 536 -3.15 -61.90 127.56
CA THR A 536 -4.29 -62.78 127.23
C THR A 536 -5.25 -62.06 126.29
N ILE A 537 -5.74 -62.76 125.26
CA ILE A 537 -6.73 -62.22 124.32
C ILE A 537 -7.91 -63.18 124.29
N GLN A 538 -9.12 -62.68 124.56
CA GLN A 538 -10.31 -63.52 124.66
C GLN A 538 -11.26 -63.34 123.47
N ALA A 539 -11.17 -62.20 122.78
CA ALA A 539 -11.99 -61.87 121.64
C ALA A 539 -11.35 -60.77 120.80
N PHE A 540 -11.75 -60.71 119.54
CA PHE A 540 -11.58 -59.52 118.73
C PHE A 540 -12.87 -58.71 118.71
N ASN A 541 -12.76 -57.45 118.29
CA ASN A 541 -13.89 -56.64 117.88
C ASN A 541 -13.74 -56.33 116.39
N GLY A 542 -14.84 -56.07 115.69
CA GLY A 542 -14.81 -56.00 114.25
C GLY A 542 -14.52 -57.32 113.53
N GLY A 543 -14.71 -57.30 112.22
CA GLY A 543 -14.45 -58.43 111.35
C GLY A 543 -15.37 -58.47 110.13
N VAL A 544 -14.83 -58.80 108.96
CA VAL A 544 -15.63 -59.11 107.77
C VAL A 544 -15.66 -60.63 107.58
N THR A 545 -16.82 -61.22 107.28
CA THR A 545 -16.92 -62.67 107.02
C THR A 545 -15.88 -63.12 106.00
N GLY A 546 -15.07 -64.11 106.35
CA GLY A 546 -13.97 -64.62 105.53
C GLY A 546 -12.63 -63.88 105.72
N GLN A 547 -12.58 -62.86 106.56
CA GLN A 547 -11.33 -62.17 106.89
C GLN A 547 -10.37 -63.11 107.64
N GLU A 548 -9.15 -63.21 107.13
CA GLU A 548 -8.04 -63.86 107.82
C GLU A 548 -7.17 -62.83 108.54
N VAL A 549 -6.90 -63.08 109.80
CA VAL A 549 -6.00 -62.28 110.63
C VAL A 549 -4.89 -63.18 111.14
N THR A 550 -3.65 -62.83 110.85
CA THR A 550 -2.48 -63.51 111.43
C THR A 550 -2.00 -62.73 112.65
N ILE A 551 -1.99 -63.38 113.81
CA ILE A 551 -1.44 -62.86 115.05
C ILE A 551 -0.05 -63.43 115.23
N THR A 552 0.95 -62.59 115.44
CA THR A 552 2.32 -63.00 115.75
C THR A 552 2.70 -62.51 117.14
N ALA A 553 3.16 -63.43 117.98
CA ALA A 553 3.79 -63.11 119.26
C ALA A 553 5.26 -62.79 118.98
N LEU A 554 5.70 -61.54 119.14
CA LEU A 554 7.06 -61.15 118.73
C LEU A 554 8.11 -61.49 119.80
N THR A 555 7.85 -61.15 121.05
CA THR A 555 8.87 -61.12 122.12
C THR A 555 8.50 -61.91 123.37
N SER A 556 7.20 -62.04 123.69
CA SER A 556 6.70 -62.83 124.83
C SER A 556 5.55 -63.74 124.42
N ASP A 557 5.27 -64.74 125.24
CA ASP A 557 4.14 -65.64 125.04
C ASP A 557 2.80 -64.90 125.09
N ILE A 558 1.89 -65.26 124.20
CA ILE A 558 0.54 -64.72 124.11
C ILE A 558 -0.46 -65.84 124.24
N THR A 559 -1.37 -65.72 125.20
CA THR A 559 -2.42 -66.72 125.39
C THR A 559 -3.71 -66.24 124.72
N ILE A 560 -4.14 -66.96 123.70
CA ILE A 560 -5.43 -66.79 123.05
C ILE A 560 -6.41 -67.72 123.74
N VAL A 561 -7.33 -67.14 124.49
CA VAL A 561 -8.23 -67.87 125.37
C VAL A 561 -9.43 -68.35 124.58
N HIS A 562 -9.73 -69.65 124.68
CA HIS A 562 -11.02 -70.16 124.21
C HIS A 562 -12.14 -69.55 125.06
N ASN A 563 -13.11 -68.90 124.41
CA ASN A 563 -14.24 -68.28 125.11
C ASN A 563 -15.57 -68.88 124.61
N ALA A 564 -16.15 -69.76 125.42
CA ALA A 564 -17.43 -70.45 125.14
C ALA A 564 -18.67 -69.58 125.39
N ALA A 565 -18.53 -68.30 125.76
CA ALA A 565 -19.66 -67.41 126.01
C ALA A 565 -20.44 -67.13 124.71
N THR A 566 -21.75 -66.89 124.84
CA THR A 566 -22.70 -66.60 123.74
C THR A 566 -22.51 -65.23 123.06
N ALA A 567 -21.47 -64.47 123.44
CA ALA A 567 -21.14 -63.19 122.80
C ALA A 567 -20.46 -63.44 121.45
N SER A 568 -20.81 -62.62 120.45
CA SER A 568 -20.14 -62.64 119.14
C SER A 568 -18.69 -62.16 119.26
N GLN A 569 -17.85 -62.63 118.33
CA GLN A 569 -16.45 -62.26 118.12
C GLN A 569 -15.44 -62.90 119.10
N ASN A 570 -15.88 -63.94 119.80
CA ASN A 570 -15.04 -64.78 120.65
C ASN A 570 -14.17 -65.74 119.84
N PHE A 571 -13.05 -66.17 120.43
CA PHE A 571 -12.24 -67.26 119.88
C PHE A 571 -12.86 -68.63 120.20
N GLN A 572 -13.33 -69.31 119.16
CA GLN A 572 -13.82 -70.69 119.22
C GLN A 572 -12.71 -71.65 118.79
N LEU A 573 -11.89 -72.02 119.77
CA LEU A 573 -10.72 -72.89 119.55
C LEU A 573 -11.07 -74.37 119.68
N LEU A 574 -10.36 -75.20 118.91
CA LEU A 574 -10.56 -76.65 118.87
C LEU A 574 -10.40 -77.29 120.26
N GLY A 575 -11.32 -78.18 120.63
CA GLY A 575 -11.27 -78.90 121.91
C GLY A 575 -11.52 -78.03 123.14
N ASN A 576 -12.01 -76.80 122.98
CA ASN A 576 -12.24 -75.82 124.05
C ASN A 576 -10.97 -75.48 124.84
N THR A 577 -9.81 -75.53 124.18
CA THR A 577 -8.50 -75.27 124.78
C THR A 577 -7.92 -73.94 124.30
N SER A 578 -7.28 -73.21 125.20
CA SER A 578 -6.59 -71.96 124.87
C SER A 578 -5.30 -72.26 124.10
N ILE A 579 -4.96 -71.40 123.14
CA ILE A 579 -3.69 -71.48 122.38
C ILE A 579 -2.68 -70.56 123.06
N VAL A 580 -1.49 -71.08 123.37
CA VAL A 580 -0.35 -70.26 123.78
C VAL A 580 0.59 -70.13 122.59
N LEU A 581 0.73 -68.93 122.06
CA LEU A 581 1.73 -68.60 121.05
C LEU A 581 3.03 -68.25 121.79
N THR A 582 4.05 -69.08 121.62
CA THR A 582 5.39 -68.74 122.10
C THR A 582 5.99 -67.59 121.32
N ALA A 583 7.02 -66.92 121.87
CA ALA A 583 7.73 -65.87 121.15
C ALA A 583 8.22 -66.34 119.75
N ASN A 584 8.00 -65.50 118.74
CA ASN A 584 8.16 -65.72 117.31
C ASN A 584 7.19 -66.71 116.65
N SER A 585 6.24 -67.29 117.41
CA SER A 585 5.18 -68.11 116.84
C SER A 585 3.98 -67.26 116.44
N SER A 586 3.21 -67.77 115.48
CA SER A 586 2.01 -67.10 114.99
C SER A 586 0.83 -68.05 114.86
N ALA A 587 -0.37 -67.50 114.95
CA ALA A 587 -1.59 -68.21 114.63
C ALA A 587 -2.46 -67.38 113.70
N ARG A 588 -3.13 -68.08 112.80
CA ARG A 588 -4.05 -67.49 111.86
C ARG A 588 -5.47 -67.79 112.27
N PHE A 589 -6.27 -66.74 112.29
CA PHE A 589 -7.68 -66.81 112.63
C PHE A 589 -8.53 -66.38 111.45
N MET A 590 -9.67 -67.03 111.28
CA MET A 590 -10.68 -66.67 110.29
C MET A 590 -11.98 -66.31 110.99
N PHE A 591 -12.61 -65.22 110.56
CA PHE A 591 -13.93 -64.81 111.03
C PHE A 591 -15.03 -65.41 110.17
N ASP A 592 -15.97 -66.14 110.77
CA ASP A 592 -17.11 -66.72 110.03
C ASP A 592 -18.30 -65.76 109.87
N GLY A 593 -18.20 -64.53 110.41
CA GLY A 593 -19.30 -63.57 110.52
C GLY A 593 -19.90 -63.49 111.93
N THR A 594 -19.58 -64.45 112.81
CA THR A 594 -20.01 -64.48 114.22
C THR A 594 -18.83 -64.65 115.17
N ASN A 595 -17.89 -65.55 114.92
CA ASN A 595 -16.77 -65.90 115.81
C ASN A 595 -15.45 -66.10 115.04
N TRP A 596 -14.34 -66.10 115.78
CA TRP A 596 -13.00 -66.32 115.25
C TRP A 596 -12.53 -67.75 115.50
N TYR A 597 -12.08 -68.42 114.45
CA TYR A 597 -11.56 -69.79 114.53
C TYR A 597 -10.09 -69.80 114.16
N CYS A 598 -9.29 -70.53 114.93
CA CYS A 598 -7.92 -70.80 114.54
C CYS A 598 -7.92 -71.73 113.32
N ILE A 599 -7.43 -71.24 112.18
CA ILE A 599 -7.31 -72.00 110.93
C ILE A 599 -5.88 -72.47 110.65
N GLY A 600 -4.90 -71.98 111.41
CA GLY A 600 -3.52 -72.43 111.30
C GLY A 600 -2.69 -72.01 112.50
N LEU A 601 -1.85 -72.92 112.97
CA LEU A 601 -0.78 -72.63 113.92
C LEU A 601 0.53 -72.72 113.15
N ASN A 602 1.31 -71.65 113.19
CA ASN A 602 2.66 -71.61 112.66
C ASN A 602 3.58 -71.42 113.86
N ASN A 603 3.99 -72.54 114.46
CA ASN A 603 4.90 -72.56 115.59
C ASN A 603 6.30 -72.12 115.21
#